data_AF-A0AAJ4A4H2-F1
#
_entry.id   AF-A0AAJ4A4H2-F1
#
_cell.length_a   1.000
_cell.length_b   1.000
_cell.length_c   1.000
_cell.angle_alpha   90.00
_cell.angle_beta   90.00
_cell.angle_gamma   90.00
#
_symmetry.space_group_name_H-M   'P 1'
#
loop_
_entity.id
_entity.type
_entity.pdbx_description
1 polymer ?
#
loop_
_entity_poly.entity_id
_entity_poly.type
_entity_poly.pdbx_seq_one_letter_code
_entity_poly.pdbx_strand_id
1 'polypeptide(L)'
;MFKDLLYTSIGAAVVLKERVEAEVKKLQDEGKIKTDDAKSFLDSIEAKGKEEEIRIKEQFKSALKEVIDELGVATKSDLDKLKEDLK
;
A
#
# COMPACT_ATOMS: atom_id res chain seq x y z
N MET A 1 -5.63 5.40 -17.76
CA MET A 1 -6.15 4.22 -17.02
C MET A 1 -5.36 3.92 -15.75
N PHE A 2 -4.10 3.46 -15.80
CA PHE A 2 -3.34 3.16 -14.56
C PHE A 2 -3.11 4.40 -13.67
N LYS A 3 -2.76 5.55 -14.27
CA LYS A 3 -2.61 6.82 -13.54
C LYS A 3 -3.90 7.25 -12.85
N ASP A 4 -5.03 7.12 -13.55
CA ASP A 4 -6.34 7.49 -13.01
C ASP A 4 -6.74 6.58 -11.85
N LEU A 5 -6.49 5.27 -11.97
CA LEU A 5 -6.72 4.30 -10.90
C LEU A 5 -5.90 4.63 -9.64
N LEU A 6 -4.62 4.99 -9.81
CA LEU A 6 -3.77 5.42 -8.70
C LEU A 6 -4.28 6.71 -8.04
N TYR A 7 -4.68 7.72 -8.82
CA TYR A 7 -5.20 8.96 -8.24
C TYR A 7 -6.53 8.72 -7.52
N THR A 8 -7.41 7.90 -8.08
CA THR A 8 -8.69 7.55 -7.45
C THR A 8 -8.49 6.78 -6.15
N SER A 9 -7.56 5.81 -6.09
CA SER A 9 -7.31 5.04 -4.87
C SER A 9 -6.72 5.91 -3.76
N ILE A 10 -5.78 6.80 -4.09
CA ILE A 10 -5.22 7.78 -3.14
C ILE A 10 -6.32 8.72 -2.63
N GLY A 11 -7.13 9.27 -3.53
CA GLY A 11 -8.25 10.15 -3.16
C GLY A 11 -9.26 9.45 -2.26
N ALA A 12 -9.64 8.21 -2.57
CA ALA A 12 -10.55 7.41 -1.76
C ALA A 12 -9.97 7.14 -0.36
N ALA A 13 -8.66 6.84 -0.25
CA ALA A 13 -8.00 6.62 1.03
C ALA A 13 -7.99 7.89 1.89
N VAL A 14 -7.74 9.06 1.30
CA VAL A 14 -7.80 10.36 2.00
C VAL A 14 -9.21 10.61 2.54
N VAL A 15 -10.25 10.45 1.72
CA VAL A 15 -11.65 10.64 2.13
C VAL A 15 -12.04 9.66 3.24
N LEU A 16 -11.59 8.40 3.16
CA LEU A 16 -11.85 7.40 4.19
C LEU A 16 -11.21 7.81 5.52
N LYS A 17 -9.94 8.25 5.49
CA LYS A 17 -9.22 8.73 6.68
C LYS A 17 -9.97 9.87 7.36
N GLU A 18 -10.35 10.89 6.60
CA GLU A 18 -11.09 12.05 7.13
C GLU A 18 -12.41 11.63 7.80
N ARG A 19 -13.16 10.69 7.19
CA ARG A 19 -14.42 10.18 7.75
C ARG A 19 -14.21 9.41 9.06
N VAL A 20 -13.17 8.57 9.12
CA VAL A 20 -12.85 7.81 10.34
C VAL A 20 -12.45 8.75 11.47
N GLU A 21 -11.57 9.70 11.22
CA GLU A 21 -11.15 10.70 12.22
C GLU A 21 -12.35 11.52 12.71
N ALA A 22 -13.24 11.94 11.81
CA ALA A 22 -14.44 12.70 12.16
C ALA A 22 -15.41 11.90 13.03
N GLU A 23 -15.67 10.64 12.70
CA GLU A 23 -16.59 9.80 13.49
C GLU A 23 -16.00 9.45 14.87
N VAL A 24 -14.70 9.15 14.93
CA VAL A 24 -14.01 8.89 16.20
C VAL A 24 -14.06 10.13 17.10
N LYS A 25 -13.82 11.32 16.53
CA LYS A 25 -13.93 12.59 17.26
C LYS A 25 -15.35 12.84 17.74
N LYS A 26 -16.36 12.58 16.91
CA LYS A 26 -17.77 12.71 17.31
C LYS A 26 -18.13 11.79 18.47
N LEU A 27 -17.66 10.55 18.45
CA LEU A 27 -17.86 9.62 19.58
C LEU A 27 -17.17 10.12 20.85
N GLN A 28 -16.01 10.76 20.72
CA GLN A 28 -15.28 11.34 21.85
C GLN A 28 -16.05 12.55 22.43
N ASP A 29 -16.54 13.43 21.57
CA ASP A 29 -17.32 14.63 21.95
C ASP A 29 -18.65 14.23 22.62
N GLU A 30 -19.29 13.15 22.15
CA GLU A 30 -20.50 12.57 22.76
C GLU A 30 -20.21 11.78 24.06
N GLY A 31 -18.94 11.67 24.48
CA GLY A 31 -18.52 10.93 25.67
C GLY A 31 -18.68 9.41 25.55
N LYS A 32 -18.87 8.87 24.34
CA LYS A 32 -19.04 7.44 24.06
C LYS A 32 -17.73 6.67 23.99
N ILE A 33 -16.61 7.37 23.82
CA ILE A 33 -15.25 6.82 23.85
C ILE A 33 -14.35 7.75 24.64
N LYS A 34 -13.39 7.18 25.38
CA LYS A 34 -12.37 7.98 26.07
C LYS A 34 -11.36 8.51 25.07
N THR A 35 -10.76 9.65 25.37
CA THR A 35 -9.69 10.24 24.56
C THR A 35 -8.55 9.25 24.28
N ASP A 36 -8.12 8.49 25.28
CA ASP A 36 -7.02 7.53 25.14
C ASP A 36 -7.39 6.34 24.25
N ASP A 37 -8.64 5.87 24.33
CA ASP A 37 -9.16 4.78 23.51
C ASP A 37 -9.34 5.22 22.05
N ALA A 38 -9.81 6.46 21.82
CA ALA A 38 -9.92 7.06 20.50
C ALA A 38 -8.56 7.19 19.82
N LYS A 39 -7.55 7.68 20.56
CA LYS A 39 -6.18 7.78 20.07
C LYS A 39 -5.60 6.40 19.75
N SER A 40 -5.73 5.45 20.66
CA SER A 40 -5.25 4.08 20.46
C SER A 40 -5.91 3.40 19.26
N PHE A 41 -7.19 3.68 19.01
CA PHE A 41 -7.90 3.17 17.84
C PHE A 41 -7.32 3.73 16.53
N LEU A 42 -7.11 5.05 16.43
CA LEU A 42 -6.50 5.66 15.24
C LEU A 42 -5.06 5.16 15.02
N ASP A 43 -4.26 5.08 16.09
CA ASP A 43 -2.90 4.54 16.04
C ASP A 43 -2.89 3.08 15.53
N SER A 44 -3.88 2.28 15.93
CA SER A 44 -4.01 0.88 15.46
C SER A 44 -4.35 0.78 13.98
N ILE A 45 -5.14 1.73 13.43
CA ILE A 45 -5.46 1.78 12.00
C ILE A 45 -4.21 2.13 11.21
N GLU A 46 -3.44 3.12 11.66
CA GLU A 46 -2.19 3.52 11.01
C GLU A 46 -1.17 2.38 11.02
N ALA A 47 -1.02 1.68 12.16
CA ALA A 47 -0.12 0.54 12.28
C ALA A 47 -0.49 -0.59 11.30
N LYS A 48 -1.78 -0.96 11.23
CA LYS A 48 -2.27 -1.95 10.26
C LYS A 48 -2.03 -1.51 8.81
N GLY A 49 -2.21 -0.22 8.51
CA GLY A 49 -1.92 0.34 7.21
C GLY A 49 -0.46 0.15 6.79
N LYS A 50 0.49 0.39 7.72
CA LYS A 50 1.93 0.20 7.47
C LYS A 50 2.30 -1.26 7.26
N GLU A 51 1.70 -2.18 8.03
CA GLU A 51 1.92 -3.62 7.84
C GLU A 51 1.43 -4.08 6.45
N GLU A 52 0.25 -3.64 6.04
CA GLU A 52 -0.27 -4.01 4.72
C GLU A 52 0.42 -3.32 3.55
N GLU A 53 1.00 -2.14 3.75
CA GLU A 53 1.87 -1.53 2.73
C GLU A 53 3.03 -2.45 2.36
N ILE A 54 3.69 -3.06 3.36
CA ILE A 54 4.80 -3.99 3.14
C ILE A 54 4.31 -5.22 2.34
N ARG A 55 3.20 -5.83 2.77
CA ARG A 55 2.62 -7.00 2.11
C ARG A 55 2.22 -6.71 0.67
N ILE A 56 1.50 -5.61 0.43
CA ILE A 56 1.06 -5.19 -0.91
C ILE A 56 2.28 -4.93 -1.81
N LYS A 57 3.33 -4.29 -1.29
CA LYS A 57 4.56 -4.02 -2.04
C LYS A 57 5.25 -5.31 -2.47
N GLU A 58 5.31 -6.32 -1.61
CA GLU A 58 5.87 -7.64 -1.94
C GLU A 58 5.03 -8.35 -3.00
N GLN A 59 3.70 -8.38 -2.83
CA GLN A 59 2.78 -8.97 -3.80
C GLN A 59 2.87 -8.27 -5.17
N PHE A 60 2.92 -6.94 -5.19
CA PHE A 60 3.06 -6.16 -6.41
C PHE A 60 4.39 -6.46 -7.12
N LYS A 61 5.49 -6.58 -6.36
CA LYS A 61 6.79 -6.96 -6.91
C LYS A 61 6.78 -8.38 -7.49
N SER A 62 6.09 -9.33 -6.85
CA SER A 62 5.92 -10.69 -7.37
C SER A 62 5.14 -10.68 -8.68
N ALA A 63 3.97 -10.02 -8.70
CA ALA A 63 3.13 -9.93 -9.88
C ALA A 63 3.88 -9.30 -11.07
N LEU A 64 4.68 -8.26 -10.84
CA LEU A 64 5.51 -7.67 -11.89
C LEU A 64 6.58 -8.63 -12.42
N LYS A 65 7.20 -9.42 -11.54
CA LYS A 65 8.18 -10.44 -11.97
C LYS A 65 7.51 -11.50 -12.82
N GLU A 66 6.36 -12.02 -12.39
CA GLU A 66 5.57 -12.99 -13.15
C GLU A 66 5.24 -12.47 -14.54
N VAL A 67 4.78 -11.22 -14.67
CA VAL A 67 4.51 -10.60 -15.97
C VAL A 67 5.78 -10.47 -16.83
N ILE A 68 6.91 -10.08 -16.24
CA ILE A 68 8.20 -9.97 -16.94
C ILE A 68 8.64 -11.35 -17.48
N ASP A 69 8.52 -12.38 -16.66
CA ASP A 69 8.86 -13.76 -17.00
C ASP A 69 7.93 -14.32 -18.09
N GLU A 70 6.62 -14.09 -17.99
CA GLU A 70 5.62 -14.50 -18.99
C GLU A 70 5.83 -13.82 -20.35
N LEU A 71 6.25 -12.55 -20.35
CA LEU A 71 6.54 -11.80 -21.57
C LEU A 71 7.93 -12.12 -22.15
N GLY A 72 8.74 -12.95 -21.48
CA GLY A 72 10.08 -13.32 -21.93
C GLY A 72 11.05 -12.14 -21.97
N VAL A 73 10.86 -11.14 -21.09
CA VAL A 73 11.68 -9.93 -21.09
C VAL A 73 13.04 -10.25 -20.45
N ALA A 74 14.11 -10.09 -21.23
CA ALA A 74 15.47 -10.33 -20.75
C ALA A 74 15.81 -9.43 -19.55
N THR A 75 16.20 -10.05 -18.44
CA THR A 75 16.61 -9.33 -17.23
C THR A 75 18.07 -8.89 -17.35
N LYS A 76 18.48 -7.97 -16.47
CA LYS A 76 19.89 -7.56 -16.38
C LYS A 76 20.82 -8.76 -16.09
N SER A 77 20.36 -9.70 -15.27
CA SER A 77 21.09 -10.94 -14.98
C SER A 77 21.31 -11.76 -16.25
N ASP A 78 20.31 -11.85 -17.12
CA ASP A 78 20.41 -12.59 -18.39
C ASP A 78 21.39 -11.90 -19.34
N LEU A 79 21.39 -10.57 -19.38
CA LEU A 79 22.34 -9.78 -20.18
C LEU A 79 23.78 -9.89 -19.68
N ASP A 80 23.98 -9.94 -18.36
CA ASP A 80 25.32 -10.05 -17.78
C ASP A 80 25.89 -11.46 -18.00
N LYS A 81 25.07 -12.53 -17.88
CA LYS A 81 25.45 -13.90 -18.29
C LYS A 81 25.82 -13.96 -19.78
N LEU A 82 25.00 -13.36 -20.64
CA LEU A 82 25.28 -13.32 -22.07
C LEU A 82 26.62 -12.66 -22.39
N LYS A 83 27.02 -11.61 -21.66
CA LYS A 83 28.33 -10.95 -21.83
C LYS A 83 29.50 -11.82 -21.36
N GLU A 84 29.30 -12.64 -20.32
CA GLU A 84 30.31 -13.59 -19.86
C GLU A 84 30.50 -14.72 -20.87
N ASP A 85 29.40 -15.26 -21.43
CA ASP A 85 29.45 -16.33 -22.42
C ASP A 85 30.05 -15.89 -23.77
N LEU A 86 30.07 -14.59 -24.06
CA LEU A 86 30.66 -14.00 -25.27
C LEU A 86 32.14 -13.59 -25.12
N LYS A 87 32.75 -13.82 -23.96
CA LYS A 87 34.19 -13.60 -23.72
C LYS A 87 35.01 -14.86 -23.99
#